data_AF-A0A953TCB7-F1
#
_entry.id   AF-A0A953TCB7-F1
#
_cell.length_a   1.000
_cell.length_b   1.000
_cell.length_c   1.000
_cell.angle_alpha   90.00
_cell.angle_beta   90.00
_cell.angle_gamma   90.00
#
_symmetry.space_group_name_H-M   'P 1'
#
loop_
_entity.id
_entity.type
_entity.pdbx_description
1 polymer ?
#
loop_
_entity_poly.entity_id
_entity_poly.type
_entity_poly.pdbx_seq_one_letter_code
_entity_poly.pdbx_strand_id
1 'polypeptide(L)'
;MSFKDLIKNAIFEEEPQPAQPVQPPQPAPARTVRPSMPAPSSPAAAMPPATGRDNEFYGRLAKQTDLTSVPELAKIESFAAPLVDVIPDRVLRYKAAMATAQSQAGLTKSAILKGFDNLMATLDSASNSFASQSDEIGKSDVDAKTAQIADLNASIEQKQKEIADMQQQVKTMQSQAEASRTRLQQAKANFQAAYQRRKAEIEQQRREFENILQ
;
A
#
# COMPACT_ATOMS: atom_id res chain seq x y z
N MET A 1 -8.95 -11.34 14.56
CA MET A 1 -8.76 -10.73 13.23
C MET A 1 -9.61 -11.48 12.22
N SER A 2 -10.31 -10.80 11.31
CA SER A 2 -11.06 -11.47 10.23
C SER A 2 -10.13 -11.97 9.13
N PHE A 3 -10.58 -12.91 8.28
CA PHE A 3 -9.80 -13.37 7.13
C PHE A 3 -9.60 -12.24 6.11
N LYS A 4 -10.64 -11.42 5.93
CA LYS A 4 -10.60 -10.20 5.12
C LYS A 4 -9.54 -9.20 5.64
N ASP A 5 -9.38 -9.07 6.95
CA ASP A 5 -8.37 -8.20 7.55
C ASP A 5 -6.95 -8.72 7.30
N LEU A 6 -6.75 -10.04 7.29
CA LEU A 6 -5.46 -10.66 6.98
C LEU A 6 -5.05 -10.38 5.53
N ILE A 7 -5.99 -10.51 4.59
CA ILE A 7 -5.78 -10.19 3.17
C ILE A 7 -5.49 -8.70 3.01
N LYS A 8 -6.26 -7.82 3.68
CA LYS A 8 -6.02 -6.38 3.65
C LYS A 8 -4.63 -6.01 4.21
N ASN A 9 -4.23 -6.58 5.34
CA ASN A 9 -2.91 -6.31 5.92
C ASN A 9 -1.76 -6.85 5.04
N ALA A 10 -2.00 -7.96 4.32
CA ALA A 10 -1.02 -8.51 3.38
C ALA A 10 -0.87 -7.66 2.10
N ILE A 11 -1.94 -7.02 1.64
CA ILE A 11 -1.96 -6.20 0.41
C ILE A 11 -1.53 -4.75 0.68
N PHE A 12 -1.94 -4.17 1.82
CA PHE A 12 -1.83 -2.74 2.13
C PHE A 12 -0.83 -2.43 3.24
N GLU A 13 0.21 -3.24 3.37
CA GLU A 13 1.18 -3.05 4.44
C GLU A 13 1.74 -1.63 4.50
N GLU A 14 1.91 -1.18 5.74
CA GLU A 14 2.41 0.11 6.22
C GLU A 14 3.59 0.67 5.43
N GLU A 15 3.64 2.01 5.36
CA GLU A 15 4.67 2.86 4.75
C GLU A 15 6.08 2.25 4.74
N PRO A 16 6.86 2.46 3.67
CA PRO A 16 8.24 2.02 3.63
C PRO A 16 9.02 2.67 4.79
N GLN A 17 9.34 1.88 5.81
CA GLN A 17 10.45 2.20 6.70
C GLN A 17 11.66 2.52 5.81
N PRO A 18 12.32 3.67 6.00
CA PRO A 18 13.42 4.07 5.14
C PRO A 18 14.47 2.97 5.14
N ALA A 19 14.81 2.51 3.93
CA ALA A 19 15.81 1.48 3.69
C ALA A 19 17.09 1.81 4.46
N GLN A 20 17.51 0.90 5.34
CA GLN A 20 18.88 0.89 5.83
C GLN A 20 19.82 0.69 4.63
N PRO A 21 20.90 1.47 4.50
CA PRO A 21 21.78 1.38 3.34
C PRO A 21 22.45 0.01 3.29
N VAL A 22 22.10 -0.76 2.26
CA VAL A 22 22.77 -1.99 1.85
C VAL A 22 24.20 -1.63 1.46
N GLN A 23 25.18 -2.15 2.20
CA GLN A 23 26.59 -2.01 1.85
C GLN A 23 26.90 -2.78 0.55
N PRO A 24 27.68 -2.21 -0.39
CA PRO A 24 28.05 -2.86 -1.65
C PRO A 24 28.98 -4.08 -1.46
N PRO A 25 29.00 -4.99 -2.45
CA PRO A 25 29.41 -6.39 -2.28
C PRO A 25 30.92 -6.59 -2.15
N GLN A 26 31.32 -7.45 -1.19
CA GLN A 26 32.70 -7.94 -1.12
C GLN A 26 32.91 -9.12 -2.11
N PRO A 27 34.00 -9.13 -2.90
CA PRO A 27 34.29 -10.19 -3.85
C PRO A 27 34.79 -11.48 -3.17
N ALA A 28 34.22 -12.61 -3.56
CA ALA A 28 34.63 -13.95 -3.15
C ALA A 28 35.96 -14.38 -3.81
N PRO A 29 36.89 -15.03 -3.09
CA PRO A 29 37.99 -15.74 -3.73
C PRO A 29 37.56 -17.15 -4.17
N ALA A 30 37.94 -17.47 -5.41
CA ALA A 30 37.70 -18.73 -6.09
C ALA A 30 38.26 -19.95 -5.35
N ARG A 31 37.49 -21.05 -5.31
CA ARG A 31 38.00 -22.36 -4.91
C ARG A 31 37.50 -23.47 -5.86
N THR A 32 38.42 -23.86 -6.73
CA THR A 32 38.68 -25.19 -7.32
C THR A 32 37.55 -26.22 -7.38
N VAL A 33 37.26 -26.58 -8.63
CA VAL A 33 36.50 -27.72 -9.15
C VAL A 33 36.99 -29.06 -8.55
N ARG A 34 36.05 -29.93 -8.14
CA ARG A 34 36.30 -31.35 -7.84
C ARG A 34 35.21 -32.19 -8.53
N PRO A 35 35.55 -33.38 -9.10
CA PRO A 35 34.67 -34.06 -10.04
C PRO A 35 33.62 -34.95 -9.39
N SER A 36 32.60 -35.20 -10.20
CA SER A 36 31.30 -35.82 -10.00
C SER A 36 31.32 -37.26 -9.50
N MET A 37 30.42 -37.58 -8.57
CA MET A 37 29.95 -38.94 -8.30
C MET A 37 28.41 -38.98 -8.29
N PRO A 38 27.80 -40.14 -8.58
CA PRO A 38 26.43 -40.23 -9.12
C PRO A 38 25.37 -40.15 -8.02
N ALA A 39 24.28 -39.43 -8.32
CA ALA A 39 23.08 -39.35 -7.50
C ALA A 39 22.12 -40.51 -7.82
N PRO A 40 21.53 -41.19 -6.83
CA PRO A 40 20.33 -41.97 -7.04
C PRO A 40 19.06 -41.12 -6.76
N SER A 41 18.13 -41.17 -7.72
CA SER A 41 16.66 -41.05 -7.59
C SER A 41 16.03 -39.75 -7.03
N SER A 42 15.37 -39.01 -7.93
CA SER A 42 14.28 -38.03 -7.69
C SER A 42 12.97 -38.70 -7.20
N PRO A 43 11.90 -37.96 -6.82
CA PRO A 43 11.81 -36.61 -6.24
C PRO A 43 10.99 -36.63 -4.93
N ALA A 44 11.55 -36.22 -3.80
CA ALA A 44 10.71 -35.68 -2.74
C ALA A 44 10.28 -34.28 -3.17
N ALA A 45 8.97 -34.04 -3.32
CA ALA A 45 8.43 -32.73 -3.59
C ALA A 45 8.98 -31.76 -2.55
N ALA A 46 9.92 -30.90 -2.97
CA ALA A 46 10.44 -29.84 -2.15
C ALA A 46 9.27 -28.89 -1.89
N MET A 47 8.76 -28.89 -0.65
CA MET A 47 7.86 -27.85 -0.20
C MET A 47 8.58 -26.51 -0.41
N PRO A 48 7.93 -25.51 -1.02
CA PRO A 48 8.54 -24.19 -1.16
C PRO A 48 8.90 -23.66 0.23
N PRO A 49 10.09 -23.04 0.39
CA PRO A 49 10.50 -22.51 1.68
C PRO A 49 9.52 -21.41 2.10
N ALA A 50 8.91 -21.57 3.26
CA ALA A 50 8.03 -20.58 3.87
C ALA A 50 8.82 -19.29 4.14
N THR A 51 8.60 -18.28 3.30
CA THR A 51 9.22 -16.96 3.39
C THR A 51 8.47 -16.11 4.41
N GLY A 52 8.93 -16.12 5.68
CA GLY A 52 8.87 -14.99 6.63
C GLY A 52 7.53 -14.38 7.10
N ARG A 53 6.43 -14.44 6.32
CA ARG A 53 5.04 -14.07 6.67
C ARG A 53 4.07 -15.25 6.53
N ASP A 54 4.57 -16.36 6.00
CA ASP A 54 3.81 -17.52 5.50
C ASP A 54 3.23 -18.47 6.55
N ASN A 55 2.87 -18.00 7.75
CA ASN A 55 2.36 -18.90 8.78
C ASN A 55 1.02 -18.53 9.42
N GLU A 56 0.46 -17.36 9.13
CA GLU A 56 -0.88 -17.02 9.63
C GLU A 56 -2.00 -17.63 8.75
N PHE A 57 -1.82 -17.61 7.43
CA PHE A 57 -2.70 -18.32 6.51
C PHE A 57 -2.57 -19.83 6.72
N TYR A 58 -1.35 -20.37 6.71
CA TYR A 58 -1.12 -21.79 7.00
C TYR A 58 -1.67 -22.18 8.39
N GLY A 59 -1.40 -21.39 9.44
CA GLY A 59 -1.92 -21.65 10.78
C GLY A 59 -3.44 -21.60 10.90
N ARG A 60 -4.13 -20.81 10.06
CA ARG A 60 -5.59 -20.82 9.96
C ARG A 60 -6.12 -22.01 9.17
N LEU A 61 -5.55 -22.29 8.00
CA LEU A 61 -5.95 -23.46 7.23
C LEU A 61 -5.72 -24.72 8.06
N ALA A 62 -4.58 -24.85 8.74
CA ALA A 62 -4.28 -25.97 9.64
C ALA A 62 -5.26 -26.09 10.82
N LYS A 63 -5.73 -24.97 11.40
CA LYS A 63 -6.78 -24.99 12.43
C LYS A 63 -8.15 -25.37 11.87
N GLN A 64 -8.45 -25.00 10.62
CA GLN A 64 -9.71 -25.32 9.95
C GLN A 64 -9.72 -26.75 9.38
N THR A 65 -8.55 -27.32 9.09
CA THR A 65 -8.38 -28.69 8.59
C THR A 65 -7.80 -29.64 9.62
N ASP A 66 -7.93 -29.31 10.91
CA ASP A 66 -7.49 -30.19 11.99
C ASP A 66 -8.36 -31.47 12.03
N LEU A 67 -7.73 -32.61 12.29
CA LEU A 67 -8.38 -33.93 12.36
C LEU A 67 -9.45 -33.96 13.46
N THR A 68 -9.29 -33.13 14.48
CA THR A 68 -10.26 -32.93 15.56
C THR A 68 -11.54 -32.23 15.12
N SER A 69 -11.52 -31.53 13.98
CA SER A 69 -12.68 -30.79 13.45
C SER A 69 -13.73 -31.72 12.83
N VAL A 70 -13.34 -32.94 12.48
CA VAL A 70 -14.24 -33.96 11.95
C VAL A 70 -14.53 -34.98 13.06
N PRO A 71 -15.80 -35.14 13.48
CA PRO A 71 -16.14 -35.97 14.64
C PRO A 71 -15.77 -37.45 14.49
N GLU A 72 -15.68 -37.95 13.26
CA GLU A 72 -15.17 -39.30 12.96
C GLU A 72 -13.66 -39.42 13.20
N LEU A 73 -12.87 -38.43 12.79
CA LEU A 73 -11.41 -38.43 12.93
C LEU A 73 -10.98 -38.09 14.37
N ALA A 74 -11.71 -37.21 15.06
CA ALA A 74 -11.54 -36.90 16.48
C ALA A 74 -11.69 -38.14 17.37
N LYS A 75 -12.62 -39.05 17.06
CA LYS A 75 -12.80 -40.31 17.79
C LYS A 75 -11.59 -41.21 17.62
N ILE A 76 -11.06 -41.36 16.41
CA ILE A 76 -9.85 -42.15 16.16
C ILE A 76 -8.66 -41.57 16.91
N GLU A 77 -8.54 -40.25 16.93
CA GLU A 77 -7.47 -39.57 17.67
C GLU A 77 -7.60 -39.77 19.18
N SER A 78 -8.82 -39.75 19.74
CA SER A 78 -9.06 -40.06 21.15
C SER A 78 -8.70 -41.50 21.55
N PHE A 79 -8.83 -42.47 20.63
CA PHE A 79 -8.37 -43.84 20.83
C PHE A 79 -6.86 -44.01 20.55
N ALA A 80 -6.27 -43.18 19.69
CA ALA A 80 -4.85 -43.19 19.38
C ALA A 80 -4.00 -42.49 20.45
N ALA A 81 -4.54 -41.45 21.11
CA ALA A 81 -3.87 -40.65 22.13
C ALA A 81 -3.33 -41.48 23.32
N PRO A 82 -4.10 -42.39 23.95
CA PRO A 82 -3.57 -43.24 25.03
C PRO A 82 -2.63 -44.35 24.54
N LEU A 83 -2.61 -44.64 23.22
CA LEU A 83 -1.70 -45.61 22.61
C LEU A 83 -0.34 -44.99 22.23
N VAL A 84 -0.15 -43.69 22.47
CA VAL A 84 1.10 -42.97 22.20
C VAL A 84 2.27 -43.53 23.00
N ASP A 85 2.05 -43.82 24.28
CA ASP A 85 3.08 -44.31 25.20
C ASP A 85 3.38 -45.81 25.01
N VAL A 86 2.46 -46.56 24.39
CA VAL A 86 2.54 -48.03 24.26
C VAL A 86 3.03 -48.46 22.88
N ILE A 87 2.67 -47.74 21.82
CA ILE A 87 3.04 -48.06 20.44
C ILE A 87 3.76 -46.86 19.84
N PRO A 88 5.11 -46.85 19.77
CA PRO A 88 5.87 -45.73 19.19
C PRO A 88 5.68 -45.62 17.67
N ASP A 89 5.36 -46.71 16.99
CA ASP A 89 5.08 -46.71 15.55
C ASP A 89 3.69 -46.11 15.25
N ARG A 90 3.70 -44.98 14.53
CA ARG A 90 2.48 -44.23 14.19
C ARG A 90 1.50 -45.06 13.35
N VAL A 91 1.99 -45.84 12.39
CA VAL A 91 1.12 -46.62 11.49
C VAL A 91 0.42 -47.72 12.28
N LEU A 92 1.16 -48.39 13.16
CA LEU A 92 0.63 -49.46 13.99
C LEU A 92 -0.34 -48.92 15.05
N ARG A 93 -0.07 -47.75 15.61
CA ARG A 93 -0.93 -47.04 16.57
C ARG A 93 -2.28 -46.65 15.96
N TYR A 94 -2.27 -46.03 14.79
CA TYR A 94 -3.51 -45.68 14.09
C TYR A 94 -4.26 -46.92 13.61
N LYS A 95 -3.57 -48.00 13.22
CA LYS A 95 -4.22 -49.28 12.88
C LYS A 95 -4.93 -49.89 14.08
N ALA A 96 -4.32 -49.86 15.27
CA ALA A 96 -4.93 -50.31 16.51
C ALA A 96 -6.11 -49.40 16.93
N ALA A 97 -5.92 -48.08 16.89
CA ALA A 97 -6.97 -47.11 17.20
C ALA A 97 -8.17 -47.22 16.24
N MET A 98 -7.93 -47.46 14.95
CA MET A 98 -8.99 -47.71 13.97
C MET A 98 -9.71 -49.03 14.22
N ALA A 99 -9.00 -50.10 14.61
CA ALA A 99 -9.63 -51.37 14.96
C ALA A 99 -10.53 -51.21 16.20
N THR A 100 -10.07 -50.47 17.22
CA THR A 100 -10.87 -50.13 18.40
C THR A 100 -12.05 -49.22 18.06
N ALA A 101 -11.85 -48.21 17.21
CA ALA A 101 -12.93 -47.31 16.75
C ALA A 101 -13.97 -48.04 15.88
N GLN A 102 -13.55 -49.01 15.06
CA GLN A 102 -14.44 -49.88 14.29
C GLN A 102 -15.28 -50.76 15.20
N SER A 103 -14.66 -51.41 16.19
CA SER A 103 -15.34 -52.34 17.09
C SER A 103 -16.20 -51.65 18.16
N GLN A 104 -15.82 -50.48 18.68
CA GLN A 104 -16.55 -49.79 19.76
C GLN A 104 -17.46 -48.67 19.28
N ALA A 105 -17.11 -47.96 18.21
CA ALA A 105 -17.85 -46.78 17.75
C ALA A 105 -18.56 -46.98 16.39
N GLY A 106 -18.50 -48.19 15.82
CA GLY A 106 -19.14 -48.52 14.54
C GLY A 106 -18.58 -47.73 13.35
N LEU A 107 -17.37 -47.18 13.48
CA LEU A 107 -16.79 -46.29 12.48
C LEU A 107 -16.30 -47.08 11.25
N THR A 108 -17.00 -46.95 10.12
CA THR A 108 -16.62 -47.66 8.90
C THR A 108 -15.45 -46.98 8.18
N LYS A 109 -14.66 -47.75 7.42
CA LYS A 109 -13.57 -47.20 6.57
C LYS A 109 -14.08 -46.08 5.64
N SER A 110 -15.32 -46.18 5.16
CA SER A 110 -15.93 -45.15 4.32
C SER A 110 -16.23 -43.84 5.07
N ALA A 111 -16.62 -43.90 6.35
CA ALA A 111 -16.86 -42.71 7.16
C ALA A 111 -15.55 -41.93 7.42
N ILE A 112 -14.44 -42.64 7.61
CA ILE A 112 -13.11 -42.04 7.80
C ILE A 112 -12.65 -41.35 6.51
N LEU A 113 -12.76 -42.03 5.37
CA LEU A 113 -12.41 -41.44 4.06
C LEU A 113 -13.29 -40.22 3.75
N LYS A 114 -14.59 -40.31 4.03
CA LYS A 114 -15.51 -39.17 3.91
C LYS A 114 -15.13 -38.00 4.82
N GLY A 115 -14.57 -38.28 6.00
CA GLY A 115 -14.00 -37.27 6.89
C GLY A 115 -12.83 -36.52 6.25
N PHE A 116 -11.91 -37.23 5.58
CA PHE A 116 -10.83 -36.61 4.81
C PHE A 116 -11.35 -35.85 3.58
N ASP A 117 -12.35 -36.37 2.88
CA ASP A 117 -13.00 -35.67 1.76
C ASP A 117 -13.65 -34.35 2.22
N ASN A 118 -14.25 -34.33 3.42
CA ASN A 118 -14.80 -33.11 4.02
C ASN A 118 -13.71 -32.09 4.39
N LEU A 119 -12.54 -32.54 4.87
CA LEU A 119 -11.40 -31.66 5.11
C LEU A 119 -10.85 -31.08 3.80
N MET A 120 -10.80 -31.88 2.73
CA MET A 120 -10.40 -31.41 1.40
C MET A 120 -11.41 -30.40 0.84
N ALA A 121 -12.71 -30.68 0.94
CA ALA A 121 -13.76 -29.75 0.52
C ALA A 121 -13.70 -28.42 1.31
N THR A 122 -13.32 -28.48 2.59
CA THR A 122 -13.11 -27.29 3.42
C THR A 122 -11.90 -26.48 2.94
N LEU A 123 -10.81 -27.14 2.58
CA LEU A 123 -9.61 -26.53 2.00
C LEU A 123 -9.92 -25.85 0.66
N ASP A 124 -10.64 -26.55 -0.21
CA ASP A 124 -11.07 -26.04 -1.53
C ASP A 124 -12.00 -24.83 -1.38
N SER A 125 -12.95 -24.89 -0.43
CA SER A 125 -13.84 -23.77 -0.12
C SER A 125 -13.07 -22.55 0.41
N ALA A 126 -12.05 -22.77 1.26
CA ALA A 126 -11.18 -21.72 1.77
C ALA A 126 -10.35 -21.08 0.65
N SER A 127 -9.81 -21.89 -0.27
CA SER A 127 -9.10 -21.41 -1.47
C SER A 127 -9.99 -20.54 -2.37
N ASN A 128 -11.19 -21.03 -2.69
CA ASN A 128 -12.15 -20.29 -3.52
C ASN A 128 -12.60 -18.98 -2.84
N SER A 129 -12.80 -19.01 -1.52
CA SER A 129 -13.14 -17.82 -0.73
C SER A 129 -12.00 -16.80 -0.73
N PHE A 130 -10.74 -17.25 -0.65
CA PHE A 130 -9.57 -16.38 -0.73
C PHE A 130 -9.45 -15.70 -2.09
N ALA A 131 -9.59 -16.46 -3.18
CA ALA A 131 -9.54 -15.91 -4.53
C ALA A 131 -10.62 -14.83 -4.73
N SER A 132 -11.86 -15.14 -4.36
CA SER A 132 -12.99 -14.20 -4.46
C SER A 132 -12.77 -12.93 -3.62
N GLN A 133 -12.33 -13.06 -2.37
CA GLN A 133 -12.09 -11.90 -1.49
C GLN A 133 -10.89 -11.07 -1.94
N SER A 134 -9.86 -11.70 -2.50
CA SER A 134 -8.69 -11.01 -3.05
C SER A 134 -9.07 -10.21 -4.29
N ASP A 135 -9.89 -10.79 -5.17
CA ASP A 135 -10.42 -10.10 -6.34
C ASP A 135 -11.34 -8.93 -5.96
N GLU A 136 -12.19 -9.13 -4.95
CA GLU A 136 -13.07 -8.07 -4.41
C GLU A 136 -12.24 -6.91 -3.86
N ILE A 137 -11.23 -7.18 -3.04
CA ILE A 137 -10.35 -6.15 -2.46
C ILE A 137 -9.52 -5.45 -3.54
N GLY A 138 -8.99 -6.21 -4.51
CA GLY A 138 -8.27 -5.65 -5.65
C GLY A 138 -9.15 -4.64 -6.40
N LYS A 139 -10.36 -5.06 -6.78
CA LYS A 139 -11.28 -4.19 -7.52
C LYS A 139 -11.84 -3.04 -6.68
N SER A 140 -12.19 -3.26 -5.42
CA SER A 140 -12.86 -2.23 -4.61
C SER A 140 -11.88 -1.21 -4.06
N ASP A 141 -10.74 -1.66 -3.54
CA ASP A 141 -9.87 -0.81 -2.74
C ASP A 141 -8.68 -0.29 -3.58
N VAL A 142 -8.11 -1.10 -4.48
CA VAL A 142 -6.99 -0.67 -5.34
C VAL A 142 -7.47 0.19 -6.49
N ASP A 143 -8.51 -0.23 -7.24
CA ASP A 143 -9.01 0.58 -8.37
C ASP A 143 -9.61 1.90 -7.87
N ALA A 144 -10.32 1.90 -6.73
CA ALA A 144 -10.86 3.13 -6.16
C ALA A 144 -9.75 4.11 -5.72
N LYS A 145 -8.68 3.61 -5.08
CA LYS A 145 -7.52 4.45 -4.74
C LYS A 145 -6.81 4.96 -6.00
N THR A 146 -6.72 4.14 -7.04
CA THR A 146 -6.13 4.54 -8.33
C THR A 146 -6.94 5.66 -8.99
N ALA A 147 -8.27 5.54 -8.99
CA ALA A 147 -9.16 6.60 -9.46
C ALA A 147 -9.01 7.89 -8.62
N GLN A 148 -8.96 7.76 -7.30
CA GLN A 148 -8.75 8.91 -6.40
C GLN A 148 -7.40 9.60 -6.66
N ILE A 149 -6.33 8.85 -6.94
CA ILE A 149 -5.02 9.40 -7.30
C ILE A 149 -5.11 10.16 -8.64
N ALA A 150 -5.80 9.61 -9.64
CA ALA A 150 -5.99 10.28 -10.92
C ALA A 150 -6.74 11.62 -10.77
N ASP A 151 -7.81 11.63 -9.97
CA ASP A 151 -8.58 12.86 -9.66
C ASP A 151 -7.72 13.90 -8.93
N LEU A 152 -6.90 13.47 -7.96
CA LEU A 152 -5.97 14.35 -7.26
C LEU A 152 -4.92 14.94 -8.21
N ASN A 153 -4.36 14.14 -9.11
CA ASN A 153 -3.41 14.62 -10.12
C ASN A 153 -4.06 15.65 -11.05
N ALA A 154 -5.27 15.41 -11.52
CA ALA A 154 -6.01 16.39 -12.34
C ALA A 154 -6.25 17.71 -11.56
N SER A 155 -6.58 17.62 -10.27
CA SER A 155 -6.74 18.80 -9.41
C SER A 155 -5.43 19.58 -9.23
N ILE A 156 -4.31 18.86 -9.09
CA ILE A 156 -2.97 19.47 -9.00
C ILE A 156 -2.65 20.23 -10.28
N GLU A 157 -2.85 19.63 -11.46
CA GLU A 157 -2.61 20.28 -12.75
C GLU A 157 -3.47 21.55 -12.92
N GLN A 158 -4.76 21.48 -12.55
CA GLN A 158 -5.65 22.64 -12.59
C GLN A 158 -5.15 23.77 -11.68
N LYS A 159 -4.75 23.45 -10.44
CA LYS A 159 -4.22 24.44 -9.49
C LYS A 159 -2.89 25.02 -9.95
N GLN A 160 -2.01 24.24 -10.56
CA GLN A 160 -0.76 24.74 -11.13
C GLN A 160 -1.02 25.76 -12.24
N LYS A 161 -2.02 25.51 -13.09
CA LYS A 161 -2.45 26.47 -14.12
C LYS A 161 -2.98 27.77 -13.49
N GLU A 162 -3.83 27.67 -12.47
CA GLU A 162 -4.36 28.83 -11.75
C GLU A 162 -3.25 29.66 -11.09
N ILE A 163 -2.24 29.00 -10.51
CA ILE A 163 -1.05 29.66 -9.96
C ILE A 163 -0.29 30.42 -11.05
N ALA A 164 -0.07 29.82 -12.22
CA ALA A 164 0.60 30.47 -13.33
C ALA A 164 -0.16 31.72 -13.82
N ASP A 165 -1.49 31.62 -13.93
CA ASP A 165 -2.35 32.74 -14.31
C ASP A 165 -2.29 33.87 -13.28
N MET A 166 -2.36 33.55 -11.98
CA MET A 166 -2.21 34.54 -10.91
C MET A 166 -0.83 35.20 -10.91
N GLN A 167 0.25 34.44 -11.15
CA GLN A 167 1.59 35.01 -11.29
C GLN A 167 1.69 36.01 -12.45
N GLN A 168 1.02 35.73 -13.56
CA GLN A 168 0.96 36.65 -14.69
C GLN A 168 0.15 37.92 -14.38
N GLN A 169 -0.95 37.79 -13.63
CA GLN A 169 -1.71 38.95 -13.13
C GLN A 169 -0.87 39.83 -12.21
N VAL A 170 -0.12 39.25 -11.27
CA VAL A 170 0.77 39.99 -10.38
C VAL A 170 1.80 40.80 -11.17
N LYS A 171 2.46 40.20 -12.16
CA LYS A 171 3.43 40.92 -13.03
C LYS A 171 2.77 42.08 -13.77
N THR A 172 1.57 41.86 -14.29
CA THR A 172 0.80 42.90 -15.00
C THR A 172 0.46 44.05 -14.07
N MET A 173 -0.04 43.76 -12.87
CA MET A 173 -0.37 44.79 -11.88
C MET A 173 0.86 45.57 -11.39
N GLN A 174 2.00 44.90 -11.21
CA GLN A 174 3.27 45.55 -10.87
C GLN A 174 3.68 46.56 -11.95
N SER A 175 3.66 46.15 -13.23
CA SER A 175 3.97 47.04 -14.34
C SER A 175 3.00 48.24 -14.42
N GLN A 176 1.70 48.01 -14.20
CA GLN A 176 0.71 49.09 -14.17
C GLN A 176 0.93 50.06 -13.00
N ALA A 177 1.32 49.55 -11.83
CA ALA A 177 1.61 50.37 -10.66
C ALA A 177 2.86 51.25 -10.90
N GLU A 178 3.91 50.70 -11.48
CA GLU A 178 5.11 51.45 -11.88
C GLU A 178 4.78 52.54 -12.91
N ALA A 179 4.04 52.20 -13.97
CA ALA A 179 3.61 53.16 -14.97
C ALA A 179 2.78 54.29 -14.35
N SER A 180 1.87 53.96 -13.43
CA SER A 180 1.04 54.94 -12.72
C SER A 180 1.88 55.84 -11.81
N ARG A 181 2.88 55.27 -11.13
CA ARG A 181 3.81 56.03 -10.28
C ARG A 181 4.63 57.03 -11.11
N THR A 182 5.13 56.61 -12.27
CA THR A 182 5.86 57.49 -13.20
C THR A 182 4.96 58.62 -13.71
N ARG A 183 3.73 58.31 -14.16
CA ARG A 183 2.77 59.32 -14.60
C ARG A 183 2.43 60.32 -13.50
N LEU A 184 2.28 59.86 -12.27
CA LEU A 184 2.02 60.72 -11.12
C LEU A 184 3.20 61.66 -10.84
N GLN A 185 4.43 61.17 -10.90
CA GLN A 185 5.62 62.00 -10.74
C GLN A 185 5.72 63.07 -11.84
N GLN A 186 5.46 62.67 -13.10
CA GLN A 186 5.45 63.60 -14.22
C GLN A 186 4.34 64.66 -14.07
N ALA A 187 3.13 64.26 -13.66
CA ALA A 187 2.04 65.18 -13.40
C ALA A 187 2.37 66.18 -12.28
N LYS A 188 3.02 65.73 -11.20
CA LYS A 188 3.51 66.60 -10.12
C LYS A 188 4.53 67.62 -10.62
N ALA A 189 5.51 67.17 -11.40
CA ALA A 189 6.52 68.06 -11.98
C ALA A 189 5.90 69.10 -12.91
N ASN A 190 5.00 68.67 -13.80
CA ASN A 190 4.29 69.56 -14.72
C ASN A 190 3.44 70.59 -13.98
N PHE A 191 2.72 70.17 -12.94
CA PHE A 191 1.93 71.07 -12.10
C PHE A 191 2.82 72.11 -11.41
N GLN A 192 3.92 71.69 -10.81
CA GLN A 192 4.84 72.61 -10.14
C GLN A 192 5.45 73.64 -11.12
N ALA A 193 5.83 73.20 -12.32
CA ALA A 193 6.32 74.11 -13.36
C ALA A 193 5.24 75.12 -13.80
N ALA A 194 4.01 74.65 -14.04
CA ALA A 194 2.88 75.50 -14.39
C ALA A 194 2.55 76.51 -13.28
N TYR A 195 2.57 76.07 -12.02
CA TYR A 195 2.37 76.92 -10.85
C TYR A 195 3.41 78.03 -10.77
N GLN A 196 4.70 77.70 -10.88
CA GLN A 196 5.78 78.70 -10.81
C GLN A 196 5.70 79.71 -11.95
N ARG A 197 5.41 79.24 -13.17
CA ARG A 197 5.19 80.12 -14.32
C ARG A 197 4.03 81.09 -14.06
N ARG A 198 2.89 80.58 -13.61
CA ARG A 198 1.71 81.40 -13.35
C ARG A 198 1.95 82.41 -12.23
N LYS A 199 2.68 82.02 -11.18
CA LYS A 199 3.08 82.91 -10.10
C LYS A 199 3.94 84.07 -10.62
N ALA A 200 4.96 83.78 -11.43
CA ALA A 200 5.81 84.81 -12.03
C ALA A 200 5.03 85.76 -12.95
N GLU A 201 4.11 85.23 -13.76
CA GLU A 201 3.21 86.04 -14.60
C GLU A 201 2.37 87.01 -13.75
N ILE A 202 1.78 86.54 -12.64
CA ILE A 202 0.98 87.38 -11.73
C ILE A 202 1.85 88.45 -11.05
N GLU A 203 3.06 88.11 -10.60
CA GLU A 203 4.00 89.06 -9.99
C GLU A 203 4.49 90.12 -10.98
N GLN A 204 4.66 89.76 -12.26
CA GLN A 204 4.95 90.72 -13.32
C GLN A 204 3.77 91.67 -13.55
N GLN A 205 2.56 91.12 -13.73
CA GLN A 205 1.34 91.92 -13.92
C GLN A 205 1.14 92.90 -12.77
N ARG A 206 1.34 92.46 -11.52
CA ARG A 206 1.26 93.34 -10.36
C ARG A 206 2.22 94.53 -10.47
N ARG A 207 3.48 94.30 -10.83
CA ARG A 207 4.50 95.36 -10.99
C ARG A 207 4.12 96.33 -12.11
N GLU A 208 3.58 95.83 -13.22
CA GLU A 208 3.08 96.66 -14.31
C GLU A 208 1.96 97.59 -13.83
N PHE A 209 0.99 97.08 -13.07
CA PHE A 209 -0.08 97.90 -12.49
C PHE A 209 0.42 98.90 -11.44
N GLU A 210 1.37 98.53 -10.58
CA GLU A 210 1.97 99.45 -9.60
C GLU A 210 2.64 100.65 -10.29
N ASN A 211 3.30 100.44 -11.44
CA ASN A 211 3.91 101.52 -12.21
C ASN A 211 2.89 102.43 -12.91
N ILE A 212 1.72 101.90 -13.32
CA ILE A 212 0.66 102.68 -13.98
C ILE A 212 -0.05 103.60 -12.98
N LEU A 213 -0.10 103.23 -11.70
CA LEU A 213 -0.82 103.95 -10.65
C LEU A 213 0.01 105.03 -9.94
N GLN A 214 1.29 105.22 -10.31
CA GLN A 214 2.15 106.33 -9.86
C GLN A 214 2.08 107.52 -10.81
#